data_AF-A0A6I3KX02-F1
#
_entry.id   AF-A0A6I3KX02-F1
#
_cell.length_a   1.000
_cell.length_b   1.000
_cell.length_c   1.000
_cell.angle_alpha   90.00
_cell.angle_beta   90.00
_cell.angle_gamma   90.00
#
_symmetry.space_group_name_H-M   'P 1'
#
loop_
_entity.id
_entity.type
_entity.pdbx_description
1 polymer ?
#
loop_
_entity_poly.entity_id
_entity_poly.type
_entity_poly.pdbx_seq_one_letter_code
_entity_poly.pdbx_strand_id
1 'polypeptide(L)'
;MDSGRQGGYVTSESENSTEIFQVVPAEVTDAGQFMRMTAEELINGVRSLDNEVTDLLKTWRGRSATDYSNGWTEVHKGANEVLQALQDMAELLGVAGTVFADMDQDNASGFGSLLNLPPV
;
A
#
# COMPACT_ATOMS: atom_id res chain seq x y z
N MET A 1 58.56 -18.06 -24.01
CA MET A 1 57.94 -17.80 -25.33
C MET A 1 57.43 -19.16 -25.77
N ASP A 2 56.24 -19.60 -25.43
CA ASP A 2 54.91 -19.05 -25.72
C ASP A 2 53.94 -19.77 -24.77
N SER A 3 53.10 -19.01 -24.08
CA SER A 3 52.31 -19.49 -22.94
C SER A 3 50.84 -19.18 -23.20
N GLY A 4 50.01 -20.23 -23.20
CA GLY A 4 48.62 -20.14 -22.76
C GLY A 4 47.56 -19.97 -23.84
N ARG A 5 47.00 -21.11 -24.29
CA ARG A 5 45.59 -21.21 -24.67
C ARG A 5 44.70 -20.67 -23.54
N GLN A 6 43.72 -19.85 -23.86
CA GLN A 6 42.40 -19.85 -23.21
C GLN A 6 41.37 -19.31 -24.20
N GLY A 7 40.71 -20.25 -24.90
CA GLY A 7 39.45 -20.00 -25.58
C GLY A 7 38.40 -19.68 -24.53
N GLY A 8 37.58 -18.66 -24.85
CA GLY A 8 36.64 -18.03 -23.95
C GLY A 8 35.66 -18.99 -23.31
N TYR A 9 35.52 -18.83 -22.00
CA TYR A 9 34.35 -19.27 -21.28
C TYR A 9 33.39 -18.09 -21.37
N VAL A 10 32.40 -18.22 -22.24
CA VAL A 10 31.20 -17.38 -22.19
C VAL A 10 30.51 -17.75 -20.89
N THR A 11 30.81 -17.04 -19.81
CA THR A 11 29.92 -17.04 -18.65
C THR A 11 28.70 -16.20 -19.03
N SER A 12 27.71 -16.89 -19.60
CA SER A 12 26.31 -16.49 -19.46
C SER A 12 25.96 -16.61 -17.97
N GLU A 13 26.41 -15.66 -17.17
CA GLU A 13 26.01 -15.54 -15.78
C GLU A 13 24.68 -14.80 -15.76
N SER A 14 23.64 -15.62 -15.90
CA SER A 14 22.33 -15.44 -15.30
C SER A 14 21.86 -13.99 -15.15
N GLU A 15 21.13 -13.56 -16.17
CA GLU A 15 19.79 -13.01 -15.98
C GLU A 15 19.22 -13.42 -14.60
N ASN A 16 18.76 -12.42 -13.83
CA ASN A 16 17.92 -12.53 -12.62
C ASN A 16 18.54 -12.15 -11.26
N SER A 17 18.88 -10.87 -11.07
CA SER A 17 18.77 -10.25 -9.72
C SER A 17 18.62 -8.73 -9.70
N THR A 18 18.26 -8.09 -10.82
CA THR A 18 17.50 -6.84 -10.75
C THR A 18 16.13 -7.19 -11.29
N GLU A 19 15.34 -7.87 -10.47
CA GLU A 19 13.89 -7.76 -10.62
C GLU A 19 13.61 -6.28 -10.39
N ILE A 20 13.58 -5.53 -11.50
CA ILE A 20 13.20 -4.13 -11.55
C ILE A 20 11.81 -4.11 -10.96
N PHE A 21 11.70 -3.70 -9.70
CA PHE A 21 10.44 -3.43 -9.03
C PHE A 21 9.81 -2.24 -9.76
N GLN A 22 9.16 -2.52 -10.89
CA GLN A 22 8.35 -1.57 -11.63
C GLN A 22 7.04 -1.43 -10.85
N VAL A 23 7.02 -0.45 -9.98
CA VAL A 23 5.76 0.05 -9.45
C VAL A 23 5.00 0.68 -10.60
N VAL A 24 3.84 0.12 -10.94
CA VAL A 24 2.94 0.76 -11.90
C VAL A 24 2.19 1.85 -11.13
N PRO A 25 2.30 3.14 -11.49
CA PRO A 25 1.63 4.22 -10.75
C PRO A 25 0.11 4.03 -10.60
N ALA A 26 -0.52 3.35 -11.56
CA ALA A 26 -1.92 2.96 -11.49
C ALA A 26 -2.21 1.98 -10.34
N GLU A 27 -1.35 0.98 -10.12
CA GLU A 27 -1.53 -0.02 -9.05
C GLU A 27 -1.41 0.59 -7.65
N VAL A 28 -0.51 1.57 -7.47
CA VAL A 28 -0.39 2.33 -6.21
C VAL A 28 -1.64 3.17 -5.94
N THR A 29 -2.16 3.79 -6.99
CA THR A 29 -3.40 4.58 -6.92
C THR A 29 -4.58 3.70 -6.56
N ASP A 30 -4.70 2.53 -7.19
CA ASP A 30 -5.76 1.56 -6.94
C ASP A 30 -5.68 1.00 -5.52
N ALA A 31 -4.49 0.67 -5.04
CA ALA A 31 -4.27 0.21 -3.67
C ALA A 31 -4.68 1.27 -2.62
N GLY A 32 -4.32 2.54 -2.86
CA GLY A 32 -4.71 3.66 -2.00
C GLY A 32 -6.24 3.86 -1.97
N GLN A 33 -6.91 3.73 -3.12
CA GLN A 33 -8.38 3.79 -3.19
C GLN A 33 -9.04 2.62 -2.47
N PHE A 34 -8.54 1.40 -2.67
CA PHE A 34 -9.05 0.20 -2.02
C PHE A 34 -9.01 0.32 -0.50
N MET A 35 -7.90 0.80 0.05
CA MET A 35 -7.77 0.99 1.49
C MET A 35 -8.68 2.07 2.04
N ARG A 36 -8.87 3.18 1.32
CA ARG A 36 -9.86 4.20 1.70
C ARG A 36 -11.27 3.62 1.76
N MET A 37 -11.69 2.85 0.75
CA MET A 37 -13.00 2.19 0.74
C MET A 37 -13.14 1.21 1.90
N THR A 38 -12.11 0.40 2.16
CA THR A 38 -12.08 -0.54 3.29
C THR A 38 -12.21 0.18 4.64
N ALA A 39 -11.52 1.32 4.79
CA ALA A 39 -11.62 2.16 5.99
C ALA A 39 -13.02 2.74 6.18
N GLU A 40 -13.65 3.21 5.10
CA GLU A 40 -15.03 3.72 5.10
C GLU A 40 -16.05 2.62 5.46
N GLU A 41 -15.90 1.41 4.91
CA GLU A 41 -16.74 0.27 5.25
C GLU A 41 -16.60 -0.14 6.72
N LEU A 42 -15.36 -0.20 7.22
CA LEU A 42 -15.07 -0.54 8.61
C LEU A 42 -15.70 0.45 9.59
N ILE A 43 -15.50 1.76 9.39
CA ILE A 43 -16.04 2.78 10.31
C ILE A 43 -17.57 2.79 10.30
N ASN A 44 -18.20 2.56 9.13
CA ASN A 44 -19.65 2.48 9.03
C ASN A 44 -20.19 1.23 9.73
N GLY A 45 -19.54 0.08 9.54
CA GLY A 45 -19.92 -1.18 10.19
C GLY A 45 -19.82 -1.09 11.72
N VAL A 46 -18.72 -0.56 12.24
CA VAL A 46 -18.52 -0.40 13.69
C VAL A 46 -19.54 0.56 14.30
N ARG A 47 -19.87 1.66 13.63
CA ARG A 47 -20.92 2.59 14.08
C ARG A 47 -22.30 1.94 14.10
N SER A 48 -22.62 1.09 13.11
CA SER A 48 -23.88 0.35 13.10
C SER A 48 -23.95 -0.60 14.30
N LEU A 49 -22.89 -1.38 14.51
CA LEU A 49 -22.79 -2.30 15.64
C LEU A 49 -22.83 -1.59 16.99
N ASP A 50 -22.25 -0.40 17.12
CA ASP A 50 -22.28 0.36 18.38
C ASP A 50 -23.72 0.71 18.80
N ASN A 51 -24.56 1.09 17.83
CA ASN A 51 -25.98 1.32 18.07
C ASN A 51 -26.71 0.04 18.50
N GLU A 52 -26.47 -1.07 17.79
CA GLU A 52 -27.08 -2.37 18.10
C GLU A 52 -26.67 -2.90 19.48
N VAL A 53 -25.39 -2.79 19.83
CA VAL A 53 -24.86 -3.19 21.13
C VAL A 53 -25.41 -2.31 22.24
N THR A 54 -25.47 -1.00 22.02
CA THR A 54 -26.07 -0.07 22.97
C THR A 54 -27.54 -0.41 23.24
N ASP A 55 -28.31 -0.74 22.20
CA ASP A 55 -29.71 -1.13 22.33
C ASP A 55 -29.88 -2.48 23.02
N LEU A 56 -29.06 -3.47 22.69
CA LEU A 56 -29.05 -4.78 23.35
C LEU A 56 -28.82 -4.64 24.86
N LEU A 57 -27.83 -3.85 25.26
CA LEU A 57 -27.43 -3.66 26.65
C LEU A 57 -28.42 -2.83 27.49
N LYS A 58 -29.43 -2.20 26.86
CA LYS A 58 -30.55 -1.59 27.61
C LYS A 58 -31.39 -2.65 28.32
N THR A 59 -31.62 -3.79 27.68
CA THR A 59 -32.53 -4.84 28.16
C THR A 59 -31.81 -6.05 28.72
N TRP A 60 -30.64 -6.39 28.18
CA TRP A 60 -29.84 -7.51 28.64
C TRP A 60 -28.95 -7.11 29.81
N ARG A 61 -29.08 -7.83 30.93
CA ARG A 61 -28.37 -7.53 32.19
C ARG A 61 -27.73 -8.79 32.78
N GLY A 62 -26.81 -8.58 33.73
CA GLY A 62 -26.10 -9.63 34.43
C GLY A 62 -24.68 -9.82 33.92
N ARG A 63 -23.99 -10.83 34.47
CA ARG A 63 -22.54 -11.03 34.25
C ARG A 63 -22.16 -11.13 32.77
N SER A 64 -22.91 -11.90 32.00
CA SER A 64 -22.65 -12.08 30.57
C SER A 64 -22.79 -10.78 29.78
N ALA A 65 -23.73 -9.90 30.14
CA ALA A 65 -23.88 -8.59 29.50
C ALA A 65 -22.66 -7.69 29.80
N THR A 66 -22.13 -7.74 31.02
CA THR A 66 -20.88 -7.05 31.39
C THR A 66 -19.68 -7.57 30.61
N ASP A 67 -19.50 -8.89 30.56
CA ASP A 67 -18.38 -9.50 29.83
C ASP A 67 -18.48 -9.20 28.32
N TYR A 68 -19.69 -9.21 27.75
CA TYR A 68 -19.94 -8.81 26.36
C TYR A 68 -19.61 -7.32 26.11
N SER A 69 -20.04 -6.41 26.99
CA SER A 69 -19.74 -4.97 26.87
C SER A 69 -18.23 -4.68 26.93
N ASN A 70 -17.50 -5.41 27.77
CA ASN A 70 -16.04 -5.33 27.82
C ASN A 70 -15.42 -5.83 26.50
N GLY A 71 -15.90 -6.97 25.98
CA GLY A 71 -15.48 -7.48 24.68
C GLY A 71 -15.74 -6.49 23.54
N TRP A 72 -16.92 -5.85 23.54
CA TRP A 72 -17.26 -4.81 22.56
C TRP A 72 -16.32 -3.60 22.63
N THR A 73 -15.95 -3.18 23.84
CA THR A 73 -14.97 -2.10 24.03
C THR A 73 -13.62 -2.44 23.40
N GLU A 74 -13.15 -3.68 23.54
CA GLU A 74 -11.92 -4.14 22.91
C GLU A 74 -12.03 -4.20 21.38
N VAL A 75 -13.16 -4.68 20.86
CA VAL A 75 -13.44 -4.67 19.40
C VAL A 75 -13.40 -3.24 18.86
N HIS A 76 -14.06 -2.29 19.53
CA HIS A 76 -14.07 -0.89 19.12
C HIS A 76 -12.66 -0.28 19.15
N LYS A 77 -11.85 -0.62 20.16
CA LYS A 77 -10.44 -0.22 20.22
C LYS A 77 -9.64 -0.80 19.04
N GLY A 78 -9.73 -2.10 18.80
CA GLY A 78 -9.05 -2.76 17.68
C GLY A 78 -9.46 -2.22 16.31
N ALA A 79 -10.74 -1.87 16.12
CA ALA A 79 -11.20 -1.26 14.89
C ALA A 79 -10.57 0.13 14.64
N ASN A 80 -10.37 0.93 15.69
CA ASN A 80 -9.66 2.20 15.56
C ASN A 80 -8.18 2.01 15.21
N GLU A 81 -7.54 0.98 15.77
CA GLU A 81 -6.15 0.63 15.43
C GLU A 81 -6.02 0.24 13.95
N VAL A 82 -6.95 -0.58 13.42
CA VAL A 82 -6.99 -0.93 12.00
C VAL A 82 -7.25 0.29 11.13
N LEU A 83 -8.18 1.16 11.53
CA LEU A 83 -8.52 2.38 10.80
C LEU A 83 -7.32 3.33 10.71
N GLN A 84 -6.53 3.46 11.79
CA GLN A 84 -5.29 4.23 11.77
C GLN A 84 -4.28 3.63 10.79
N ALA A 85 -4.06 2.32 10.85
CA ALA A 85 -3.13 1.65 9.94
C ALA A 85 -3.53 1.79 8.46
N LEU A 86 -4.83 1.73 8.15
CA LEU A 86 -5.34 1.96 6.80
C LEU A 86 -5.10 3.39 6.33
N GLN A 87 -5.21 4.39 7.21
CA GLN A 87 -4.88 5.78 6.88
C GLN A 87 -3.39 5.97 6.65
N ASP A 88 -2.54 5.45 7.54
CA ASP A 88 -1.08 5.53 7.43
C ASP A 88 -0.59 4.91 6.12
N MET A 89 -1.10 3.73 5.77
CA MET A 89 -0.77 3.09 4.51
C MET A 89 -1.28 3.93 3.32
N ALA A 90 -2.45 4.57 3.41
CA ALA A 90 -3.03 5.33 2.29
C ALA A 90 -2.22 6.60 2.02
N GLU A 91 -1.72 7.24 3.07
CA GLU A 91 -0.78 8.36 2.99
C GLU A 91 0.53 7.94 2.32
N LEU A 92 1.12 6.81 2.75
CA LEU A 92 2.36 6.28 2.16
C LEU A 92 2.20 5.98 0.67
N LEU A 93 1.09 5.36 0.27
CA LEU A 93 0.78 5.08 -1.13
C LEU A 93 0.55 6.37 -1.93
N GLY A 94 -0.13 7.36 -1.36
CA GLY A 94 -0.31 8.67 -2.00
C GLY A 94 1.00 9.42 -2.25
N VAL A 95 1.93 9.37 -1.29
CA VAL A 95 3.28 9.93 -1.43
C VAL A 95 4.06 9.20 -2.52
N ALA A 96 4.07 7.86 -2.50
CA ALA A 96 4.75 7.06 -3.52
C ALA A 96 4.22 7.38 -4.93
N GLY A 97 2.90 7.45 -5.10
CA GLY A 97 2.27 7.79 -6.38
C GLY A 97 2.69 9.17 -6.91
N THR A 98 2.79 10.16 -6.03
CA THR A 98 3.25 11.53 -6.39
C THR A 98 4.71 11.52 -6.85
N VAL A 99 5.60 10.85 -6.08
CA VAL A 99 7.03 10.75 -6.42
C VAL A 99 7.24 10.07 -7.77
N PHE A 100 6.47 9.01 -8.07
CA PHE A 100 6.56 8.35 -9.38
C PHE A 100 6.09 9.24 -10.53
N ALA A 101 5.01 10.01 -10.35
CA ALA A 101 4.53 10.94 -11.36
C ALA A 101 5.55 12.05 -11.66
N ASP A 102 6.18 12.60 -10.61
CA ASP A 102 7.23 13.62 -10.76
C ASP A 102 8.46 13.06 -11.51
N MET A 103 8.91 11.86 -11.15
CA MET A 103 10.01 11.18 -11.85
C MET A 103 9.69 10.91 -13.33
N ASP A 104 8.46 10.51 -13.65
CA ASP A 104 8.03 10.27 -15.03
C ASP A 104 8.01 11.57 -15.85
N GLN A 105 7.47 12.65 -15.26
CA GLN A 105 7.46 13.98 -15.87
C GLN A 105 8.87 14.52 -16.12
N ASP A 106 9.78 14.37 -15.15
CA ASP A 106 11.18 14.76 -15.28
C ASP A 106 11.88 13.96 -16.38
N ASN A 107 11.69 12.65 -16.41
CA ASN A 107 12.25 11.78 -17.46
C ASN A 107 11.71 12.14 -18.85
N ALA A 108 10.40 12.33 -18.98
CA ALA A 108 9.76 12.74 -20.24
C ALA A 108 10.29 14.09 -20.74
N SER A 109 10.51 15.05 -19.83
CA SER A 109 11.11 16.34 -20.16
C SER A 109 12.57 16.20 -20.62
N GLY A 110 13.34 15.33 -19.97
CA GLY A 110 14.73 15.01 -20.33
C GLY A 110 14.84 14.37 -21.71
N PHE A 111 14.00 13.38 -22.00
CA PHE A 111 13.94 12.75 -23.33
C PHE A 111 13.47 13.72 -24.41
N GLY A 112 12.46 14.54 -24.14
CA GLY A 112 11.99 15.58 -25.06
C GLY A 112 13.08 16.60 -25.39
N SER A 113 13.95 16.93 -24.43
CA SER A 113 15.11 17.80 -24.62
C SER A 113 16.19 17.15 -25.51
N LEU A 114 16.47 15.86 -25.33
CA LEU A 114 17.43 15.11 -26.15
C LEU A 114 16.96 14.95 -27.61
N LEU A 115 15.65 14.83 -27.84
CA LEU A 115 15.05 14.76 -29.18
C LEU A 115 15.03 16.12 -29.91
N ASN A 116 15.29 17.23 -29.21
CA ASN A 116 15.30 18.59 -29.76
C ASN A 116 16.73 19.18 -29.92
N LEU A 117 17.77 18.36 -29.83
CA LEU A 117 19.13 18.78 -30.15
C LEU A 117 19.26 19.03 -31.67
N PRO A 118 19.90 20.14 -32.11
CA PRO A 118 20.11 20.40 -33.53
C PRO A 118 21.03 19.31 -34.13
N PRO A 119 20.86 18.94 -35.41
CA PRO A 119 21.69 17.92 -36.05
C PRO A 119 23.17 18.35 -36.06
N VAL A 120 24.05 17.40 -35.70
CA VAL A 120 25.51 17.53 -35.76
C VAL A 120 26.05 17.57 -37.18
#